data_AF-A0A8S9WZY3-F1
#
_entry.id   AF-A0A8S9WZY3-F1
#
_cell.length_a   1.000
_cell.length_b   1.000
_cell.length_c   1.000
_cell.angle_alpha   90.00
_cell.angle_beta   90.00
_cell.angle_gamma   90.00
#
_symmetry.space_group_name_H-M   'P 1'
#
loop_
_entity.id
_entity.type
_entity.pdbx_description
1 polymer ?
#
loop_
_entity_poly.entity_id
_entity_poly.type
_entity_poly.pdbx_seq_one_letter_code
_entity_poly.pdbx_strand_id
1 'polypeptide(L)'
;MLEHAREGLQNGKRVLNGRTYSDDDLQQQNENFQAALLEEMRRRRNPYHPVKLIENGVGPLPHQSQQPIPVHIPPPSLPIQQQQLLQQQQQLLQQQQQQQLLQQQQQLQQQQQLQQQQQLQQQQQQLQQQQLQQQLLQQQVQQQQVLAQQTLPQQHTTQSSIEVAVSRTSVGSSSKDLRPLSCIYCGLNFLSRSELKAHCQTEAHQTVIMSDEGRDWKWRPPPRGQMGDNYVLCESWTELGTCRYGAQCVEAHGMDELIEWRERFEYRKMKLQRACEKELYGKSYTEQLLDKWSQTSEPTDVMRERLDSVEDSCTSPLVTTMSTKVSRHAWKFTLKGSIKLKAVALLQDTHRNHFFLSSIKVCNSTEGETPLQDVTLNREQEWVGESSPPDEALSQPLIHSVEVGFATDIYGTFRQSVVFDFGVTPALVKHVCVDVMPVTDADKMKELKKELVLSSTERWNTQNATVITYSTTTDCDMTRRERERESELLSAYPQPSPETFSLTQSTVAEKRPNRVNYRARIHELLYVEEMARYQLVANYNIEARLQIAKNYLLSPSGVASSTAKYAHNGELFALLNLGKNVSEDTSAGRLILNNCVTVLIAPAKPKDQRICSVDDMPQH
;
A
#
# COMPACT_ATOMS: atom_id res chain seq x y z
N MET A 1 8.04 -51.15 -31.76
CA MET A 1 7.26 -50.60 -30.63
C MET A 1 6.68 -51.68 -29.73
N LEU A 2 5.90 -52.64 -30.26
CA LEU A 2 5.32 -53.73 -29.48
C LEU A 2 6.37 -54.69 -28.86
N GLU A 3 7.46 -54.99 -29.56
CA GLU A 3 8.57 -55.80 -29.02
C GLU A 3 9.35 -55.08 -27.93
N HIS A 4 9.63 -53.78 -28.12
CA HIS A 4 10.32 -52.93 -27.15
C HIS A 4 9.49 -52.70 -25.86
N ALA A 5 8.16 -52.70 -25.97
CA ALA A 5 7.25 -52.67 -24.82
C ALA A 5 7.22 -54.01 -24.08
N ARG A 6 7.39 -55.13 -24.79
CA ARG A 6 7.42 -56.49 -24.23
C ARG A 6 8.70 -56.76 -23.44
N GLU A 7 9.85 -56.30 -23.95
CA GLU A 7 11.14 -56.33 -23.24
C GLU A 7 11.17 -55.37 -22.03
N GLY A 8 10.54 -54.20 -22.12
CA GLY A 8 10.41 -53.26 -21.00
C GLY A 8 9.62 -53.85 -19.82
N LEU A 9 8.51 -54.53 -20.12
CA LEU A 9 7.68 -55.23 -19.13
C LEU A 9 8.37 -56.45 -18.49
N GLN A 10 9.19 -57.19 -19.24
CA GLN A 10 9.96 -58.32 -18.69
C GLN A 10 11.10 -57.88 -17.76
N ASN A 11 11.60 -56.64 -17.89
CA ASN A 11 12.70 -56.10 -17.09
C ASN A 11 12.26 -55.07 -16.03
N GLY A 12 10.95 -54.96 -15.75
CA GLY A 12 10.42 -54.06 -14.71
C GLY A 12 10.53 -52.56 -15.01
N LYS A 13 10.75 -52.16 -16.27
CA LYS A 13 10.88 -50.75 -16.69
C LYS A 13 9.60 -50.23 -17.31
N ARG A 14 9.22 -48.98 -17.01
CA ARG A 14 7.99 -48.35 -17.53
C ARG A 14 8.26 -47.62 -18.83
N VAL A 15 7.37 -47.78 -19.81
CA VAL A 15 7.48 -47.12 -21.13
C VAL A 15 6.54 -45.92 -21.18
N LEU A 16 7.11 -44.72 -21.40
CA LEU A 16 6.39 -43.47 -21.59
C LEU A 16 6.91 -42.80 -22.87
N ASN A 17 6.01 -42.43 -23.80
CA ASN A 17 6.34 -41.81 -25.09
C ASN A 17 7.46 -42.50 -25.88
N GLY A 18 7.44 -43.83 -25.93
CA GLY A 18 8.43 -44.63 -26.68
C GLY A 18 9.81 -44.73 -26.04
N ARG A 19 10.00 -44.19 -24.83
CA ARG A 19 11.25 -44.32 -24.04
C ARG A 19 11.00 -45.13 -22.76
N THR A 20 11.98 -45.94 -22.38
CA THR A 20 11.93 -46.79 -21.17
C THR A 20 12.62 -46.07 -20.03
N TYR A 21 11.91 -45.84 -18.92
CA TYR A 21 12.43 -45.24 -17.71
C TYR A 21 12.55 -46.29 -16.60
N SER A 22 13.64 -46.25 -15.85
CA SER A 22 13.72 -46.99 -14.59
C SER A 22 12.93 -46.27 -13.49
N ASP A 23 12.54 -47.00 -12.43
CA ASP A 23 11.85 -46.38 -11.30
C ASP A 23 12.75 -45.33 -10.60
N ASP A 24 14.07 -45.47 -10.66
CA ASP A 24 15.04 -44.49 -10.15
C ASP A 24 15.05 -43.19 -10.98
N ASP A 25 14.92 -43.26 -12.31
CA ASP A 25 14.86 -42.08 -13.18
C ASP A 25 13.59 -41.24 -12.90
N LEU A 26 12.46 -41.92 -12.72
CA LEU A 26 11.18 -41.28 -12.37
C LEU A 26 11.23 -40.69 -10.96
N GLN A 27 11.92 -41.36 -10.03
CA GLN A 27 12.10 -40.85 -8.69
C GLN A 27 12.97 -39.59 -8.68
N GLN A 28 14.05 -39.55 -9.46
CA GLN A 28 14.92 -38.39 -9.55
C GLN A 28 14.24 -37.19 -10.24
N GLN A 29 13.39 -37.42 -11.25
CA GLN A 29 12.56 -36.36 -11.83
C GLN A 29 11.53 -35.80 -10.84
N ASN A 30 10.90 -36.67 -10.04
CA ASN A 30 9.96 -36.25 -9.01
C ASN A 30 10.64 -35.48 -7.87
N GLU A 31 11.84 -35.88 -7.46
CA GLU A 31 12.64 -35.15 -6.46
C GLU A 31 13.07 -33.77 -6.97
N ASN A 32 13.49 -33.66 -8.23
CA ASN A 32 13.82 -32.39 -8.87
C ASN A 32 12.60 -31.44 -8.96
N PHE A 33 11.41 -31.99 -9.28
CA PHE A 33 10.17 -31.22 -9.33
C PHE A 33 9.74 -30.73 -7.94
N GLN A 34 9.85 -31.57 -6.91
CA GLN A 34 9.56 -31.18 -5.52
C GLN A 34 10.54 -30.12 -5.00
N ALA A 35 11.82 -30.19 -5.36
CA ALA A 35 12.81 -29.18 -5.01
C ALA A 35 12.49 -27.81 -5.63
N ALA A 36 12.08 -27.80 -6.91
CA ALA A 36 11.64 -26.60 -7.60
C ALA A 36 10.38 -25.98 -6.97
N LEU A 37 9.40 -26.81 -6.59
CA LEU A 37 8.17 -26.36 -5.93
C LEU A 37 8.43 -25.77 -4.53
N LEU A 38 9.33 -26.39 -3.76
CA LEU A 38 9.74 -25.88 -2.44
C LEU A 38 10.51 -24.56 -2.53
N GLU A 39 11.35 -24.40 -3.54
CA GLU A 39 12.09 -23.16 -3.79
C GLU A 39 11.13 -22.02 -4.21
N GLU A 40 10.13 -22.32 -5.02
CA GLU A 40 9.09 -21.37 -5.42
C GLU A 40 8.18 -20.98 -4.24
N MET A 41 7.84 -21.91 -3.36
CA MET A 41 7.13 -21.61 -2.11
C MET A 41 7.97 -20.76 -1.14
N ARG A 42 9.31 -20.92 -1.13
CA ARG A 42 10.23 -20.08 -0.35
C ARG A 42 10.25 -18.64 -0.87
N ARG A 43 10.30 -18.45 -2.18
CA ARG A 43 10.23 -17.11 -2.83
C ARG A 43 8.96 -16.35 -2.47
N ARG A 44 7.84 -17.07 -2.30
CA ARG A 44 6.56 -16.47 -1.88
C ARG A 44 6.50 -16.06 -0.41
N ARG A 45 7.40 -16.53 0.45
CA ARG A 45 7.44 -16.18 1.90
C ARG A 45 8.39 -15.05 2.26
N ASN A 46 9.31 -14.65 1.39
CA ASN A 46 10.24 -13.54 1.66
C ASN A 46 10.63 -12.81 0.36
N PRO A 47 10.17 -11.56 0.12
CA PRO A 47 10.46 -10.83 -1.12
C PRO A 47 11.92 -10.38 -1.30
N TYR A 48 12.80 -10.58 -0.30
CA TYR A 48 14.16 -10.04 -0.29
C TYR A 48 15.25 -11.13 -0.14
N HIS A 49 15.23 -12.16 -0.99
CA HIS A 49 16.40 -13.03 -1.11
C HIS A 49 17.31 -12.57 -2.27
N PRO A 50 18.55 -12.13 -2.01
CA PRO A 50 19.47 -11.77 -3.08
C PRO A 50 19.90 -13.02 -3.86
N VAL A 51 19.87 -12.92 -5.18
CA VAL A 51 20.40 -13.93 -6.11
C VAL A 51 21.91 -13.80 -6.16
N LYS A 52 22.65 -14.82 -5.73
CA LYS A 52 24.08 -14.92 -6.03
C LYS A 52 24.24 -15.24 -7.52
N LEU A 53 24.74 -14.27 -8.28
CA LEU A 53 25.28 -14.50 -9.61
C LEU A 53 26.49 -15.43 -9.48
N ILE A 54 26.40 -16.62 -10.06
CA ILE A 54 27.57 -17.46 -10.31
C ILE A 54 28.14 -16.97 -11.65
N GLU A 55 29.26 -16.27 -11.58
CA GLU A 55 30.11 -15.96 -12.74
C GLU A 55 30.68 -17.28 -13.29
N ASN A 56 30.26 -17.66 -14.50
CA ASN A 56 30.94 -18.70 -15.26
C ASN A 56 31.88 -18.04 -16.27
N GLY A 57 33.17 -18.11 -15.96
CA GLY A 57 34.26 -17.69 -16.82
C GLY A 57 34.31 -18.47 -18.13
N VAL A 58 34.64 -17.73 -19.18
CA VAL A 58 34.84 -18.19 -20.56
C VAL A 58 36.20 -18.88 -20.66
N GLY A 59 36.24 -20.09 -21.23
CA GLY A 59 37.47 -20.77 -21.66
C GLY A 59 37.16 -21.91 -22.64
N PRO A 60 37.98 -22.14 -23.69
CA PRO A 60 37.51 -22.71 -24.95
C PRO A 60 37.65 -24.24 -25.06
N LEU A 61 36.82 -24.80 -25.95
CA LEU A 61 36.76 -26.20 -26.40
C LEU A 61 38.12 -26.75 -26.88
N PRO A 62 38.31 -28.08 -26.81
CA PRO A 62 38.80 -28.75 -28.01
C PRO A 62 38.08 -30.07 -28.35
N HIS A 63 37.87 -30.21 -29.66
CA HIS A 63 37.94 -31.39 -30.53
C HIS A 63 37.31 -32.74 -30.14
N GLN A 64 36.38 -33.14 -31.03
CA GLN A 64 35.90 -34.49 -31.26
C GLN A 64 37.04 -35.50 -31.53
N SER A 65 36.96 -36.66 -30.89
CA SER A 65 37.45 -37.93 -31.44
C SER A 65 36.43 -39.04 -31.13
N GLN A 66 36.20 -39.88 -32.14
CA GLN A 66 35.26 -41.00 -32.16
C GLN A 66 35.80 -42.21 -31.36
N GLN A 67 34.90 -43.19 -31.09
CA GLN A 67 35.08 -44.58 -30.60
C GLN A 67 34.53 -44.82 -29.17
N PRO A 68 34.16 -46.06 -28.77
CA PRO A 68 32.91 -46.74 -29.07
C PRO A 68 32.09 -47.07 -27.80
N ILE A 69 30.88 -47.61 -28.00
CA ILE A 69 29.85 -47.98 -27.01
C ILE A 69 30.42 -48.78 -25.81
N PRO A 70 30.20 -48.36 -24.54
CA PRO A 70 30.51 -49.17 -23.38
C PRO A 70 29.34 -50.08 -22.98
N VAL A 71 29.63 -51.36 -22.83
CA VAL A 71 28.75 -52.37 -22.21
C VAL A 71 28.58 -52.03 -20.73
N HIS A 72 27.35 -51.82 -20.29
CA HIS A 72 27.02 -51.47 -18.91
C HIS A 72 27.08 -52.71 -18.02
N ILE A 73 28.10 -52.79 -17.17
CA ILE A 73 28.16 -53.71 -16.03
C ILE A 73 27.31 -53.10 -14.90
N PRO A 74 26.44 -53.85 -14.19
CA PRO A 74 25.69 -53.31 -13.06
C PRO A 74 26.63 -53.02 -11.87
N PRO A 75 26.37 -51.97 -11.06
CA PRO A 75 27.22 -51.62 -9.94
C PRO A 75 27.14 -52.68 -8.84
N PRO A 76 28.21 -52.88 -8.06
CA PRO A 76 28.19 -53.84 -6.96
C PRO A 76 27.23 -53.36 -5.87
N SER A 77 26.39 -54.27 -5.38
CA SER A 77 25.55 -54.06 -4.21
C SER A 77 26.40 -53.66 -3.01
N LEU A 78 26.08 -52.53 -2.37
CA LEU A 78 26.78 -52.06 -1.19
C LEU A 78 26.71 -53.09 -0.05
N PRO A 79 27.80 -53.33 0.71
CA PRO A 79 27.81 -54.31 1.79
C PRO A 79 26.73 -54.02 2.83
N ILE A 80 26.06 -55.06 3.34
CA ILE A 80 24.98 -54.99 4.35
C ILE A 80 25.36 -54.10 5.55
N GLN A 81 26.64 -54.06 5.90
CA GLN A 81 27.20 -53.25 6.97
C GLN A 81 27.05 -51.73 6.73
N GLN A 82 27.14 -51.27 5.48
CA GLN A 82 26.95 -49.86 5.12
C GLN A 82 25.47 -49.46 5.12
N GLN A 83 24.57 -50.41 4.80
CA GLN A 83 23.12 -50.19 4.86
C GLN A 83 22.63 -50.09 6.32
N GLN A 84 23.19 -50.90 7.22
CA GLN A 84 22.95 -50.79 8.66
C GLN A 84 23.43 -49.46 9.24
N LEU A 85 24.59 -48.96 8.80
CA LEU A 85 25.12 -47.66 9.24
C LEU A 85 24.21 -46.49 8.82
N LEU A 86 23.71 -46.52 7.58
CA LEU A 86 22.77 -45.53 7.06
C LEU A 86 21.43 -45.54 7.82
N GLN A 87 20.93 -46.72 8.16
CA GLN A 87 19.70 -46.86 8.96
C GLN A 87 19.88 -46.32 10.39
N GLN A 88 21.04 -46.59 11.00
CA GLN A 88 21.39 -46.04 12.32
C GLN A 88 21.52 -44.51 12.27
N GLN A 89 22.12 -43.96 11.21
CA GLN A 89 22.23 -42.52 11.02
C GLN A 89 20.86 -41.84 10.84
N GLN A 90 19.93 -42.49 10.12
CA GLN A 90 18.54 -42.01 10.00
C GLN A 90 17.81 -41.99 11.34
N GLN A 91 17.96 -43.04 12.16
CA GLN A 91 17.35 -43.07 13.50
C GLN A 91 17.89 -41.96 14.40
N LEU A 92 19.20 -41.71 14.34
CA LEU A 92 19.82 -40.65 15.13
C LEU A 92 19.34 -39.25 14.72
N LEU A 93 19.18 -39.02 13.40
CA LEU A 93 18.63 -37.77 12.87
C LEU A 93 17.16 -37.58 13.28
N GLN A 94 16.36 -38.64 13.28
CA GLN A 94 14.97 -38.61 13.71
C GLN A 94 14.85 -38.30 15.20
N GLN A 95 15.72 -38.87 16.03
CA GLN A 95 15.78 -38.60 17.46
C GLN A 95 16.19 -37.14 17.74
N GLN A 96 17.13 -36.60 16.96
CA GLN A 96 17.53 -35.19 17.07
C GLN A 96 16.39 -34.23 16.69
N GLN A 97 15.63 -34.54 15.63
CA GLN A 97 14.44 -33.75 15.26
C GLN A 97 13.38 -33.79 16.38
N GLN A 98 13.17 -34.94 17.00
CA GLN A 98 12.19 -35.08 18.07
C GLN A 98 12.59 -34.28 19.32
N GLN A 99 13.88 -34.24 19.66
CA GLN A 99 14.39 -33.38 20.73
C GLN A 99 14.24 -31.88 20.42
N GLN A 100 14.52 -31.45 19.18
CA GLN A 100 14.31 -30.06 18.78
C GLN A 100 12.84 -29.64 18.88
N LEU A 101 11.91 -30.52 18.49
CA LEU A 101 10.48 -30.23 18.60
C LEU A 101 10.05 -30.08 20.07
N LEU A 102 10.56 -30.95 20.95
CA LEU A 102 10.26 -30.88 22.38
C LEU A 102 10.79 -29.58 23.01
N GLN A 103 12.00 -29.17 22.62
CA GLN A 103 12.62 -27.92 23.09
C GLN A 103 11.85 -26.69 22.61
N GLN A 104 11.39 -26.69 21.36
CA GLN A 104 10.55 -25.62 20.82
C GLN A 104 9.21 -25.53 21.56
N GLN A 105 8.59 -26.68 21.89
CA GLN A 105 7.35 -26.71 22.66
C GLN A 105 7.54 -26.15 24.08
N GLN A 106 8.65 -26.48 24.75
CA GLN A 106 8.98 -25.88 26.05
C GLN A 106 9.18 -24.35 25.97
N GLN A 107 9.86 -23.84 24.94
CA GLN A 107 10.03 -22.40 24.77
C GLN A 107 8.70 -21.67 24.57
N LEU A 108 7.79 -22.24 23.76
CA LEU A 108 6.44 -21.70 23.57
C LEU A 108 5.65 -21.65 24.88
N GLN A 109 5.73 -22.72 25.69
CA GLN A 109 5.04 -22.79 26.96
C GLN A 109 5.60 -21.76 27.98
N GLN A 110 6.91 -21.56 27.99
CA GLN A 110 7.57 -20.57 28.82
C GLN A 110 7.20 -19.13 28.40
N GLN A 111 7.10 -18.88 27.10
CA GLN A 111 6.67 -17.59 26.57
C GLN A 111 5.21 -17.28 26.94
N GLN A 112 4.30 -18.26 26.88
CA GLN A 112 2.93 -18.09 27.35
C GLN A 112 2.86 -17.77 28.85
N GLN A 113 3.65 -18.45 29.69
CA GLN A 113 3.69 -18.15 31.13
C GLN A 113 4.18 -16.72 31.41
N LEU A 114 5.22 -16.25 30.71
CA LEU A 114 5.71 -14.88 30.83
C LEU A 114 4.65 -13.85 30.44
N GLN A 115 3.93 -14.11 29.35
CA GLN A 115 2.87 -13.22 28.87
C GLN A 115 1.70 -13.15 29.87
N GLN A 116 1.32 -14.28 30.47
CA GLN A 116 0.29 -14.35 31.50
C GLN A 116 0.71 -13.60 32.78
N GLN A 117 1.99 -13.72 33.17
CA GLN A 117 2.53 -13.00 34.32
C GLN A 117 2.56 -11.48 34.10
N GLN A 118 2.91 -11.02 32.89
CA GLN A 118 2.84 -9.60 32.54
C GLN A 118 1.41 -9.05 32.58
N GLN A 119 0.42 -9.81 32.09
CA GLN A 119 -0.99 -9.41 32.18
C GLN A 119 -1.46 -9.27 33.64
N LEU A 120 -1.11 -10.23 34.50
CA LEU A 120 -1.42 -10.16 35.94
C LEU A 120 -0.79 -8.93 36.60
N GLN A 121 0.44 -8.59 36.23
CA GLN A 121 1.15 -7.43 36.78
C GLN A 121 0.52 -6.10 36.33
N GLN A 122 0.12 -6.00 35.06
CA GLN A 122 -0.63 -4.83 34.56
C GLN A 122 -1.98 -4.67 35.26
N GLN A 123 -2.70 -5.78 35.49
CA GLN A 123 -3.98 -5.75 36.19
C GLN A 123 -3.82 -5.29 37.65
N GLN A 124 -2.77 -5.72 38.36
CA GLN A 124 -2.46 -5.20 39.70
C GLN A 124 -2.14 -3.71 39.70
N GLN A 125 -1.36 -3.21 38.73
CA GLN A 125 -1.06 -1.78 38.62
C GLN A 125 -2.32 -0.95 38.36
N GLN A 126 -3.24 -1.44 37.52
CA GLN A 126 -4.52 -0.77 37.29
C GLN A 126 -5.38 -0.70 38.55
N LEU A 127 -5.50 -1.82 39.28
CA LEU A 127 -6.22 -1.86 40.56
C LEU A 127 -5.62 -0.87 41.58
N GLN A 128 -4.30 -0.79 41.65
CA GLN A 128 -3.61 0.14 42.55
C GLN A 128 -3.84 1.61 42.18
N GLN A 129 -3.82 1.94 40.88
CA GLN A 129 -4.18 3.29 40.42
C GLN A 129 -5.64 3.64 40.75
N GLN A 130 -6.57 2.69 40.58
CA GLN A 130 -7.97 2.88 40.90
C GLN A 130 -8.18 3.16 42.40
N GLN A 131 -7.49 2.42 43.28
CA GLN A 131 -7.52 2.67 44.72
C GLN A 131 -6.98 4.05 45.08
N LEU A 132 -5.86 4.46 44.46
CA LEU A 132 -5.25 5.77 44.70
C LEU A 132 -6.20 6.91 44.27
N GLN A 133 -6.85 6.76 43.12
CA GLN A 133 -7.82 7.72 42.61
C GLN A 133 -9.04 7.83 43.53
N GLN A 134 -9.50 6.70 44.08
CA GLN A 134 -10.63 6.67 45.01
C GLN A 134 -10.30 7.35 46.35
N GLN A 135 -9.07 7.17 46.87
CA GLN A 135 -8.59 7.90 48.05
C GLN A 135 -8.51 9.41 47.80
N LEU A 136 -8.01 9.83 46.63
CA LEU A 136 -7.92 11.24 46.26
C LEU A 136 -9.30 11.91 46.20
N LEU A 137 -10.28 11.20 45.62
CA LEU A 137 -11.67 11.67 45.57
C LEU A 137 -12.25 11.83 46.98
N GLN A 138 -12.01 10.85 47.86
CA GLN A 138 -12.50 10.87 49.23
C GLN A 138 -11.89 12.02 50.04
N GLN A 139 -10.61 12.33 49.79
CA GLN A 139 -9.91 13.45 50.42
C GLN A 139 -10.46 14.81 49.93
N GLN A 140 -10.79 14.94 48.64
CA GLN A 140 -11.45 16.14 48.10
C GLN A 140 -12.85 16.35 48.69
N VAL A 141 -13.64 15.27 48.84
CA VAL A 141 -14.97 15.34 49.46
C VAL A 141 -14.87 15.79 50.92
N GLN A 142 -13.91 15.26 51.69
CA GLN A 142 -13.65 15.72 53.06
C GLN A 142 -13.26 17.21 53.10
N GLN A 143 -12.41 17.66 52.17
CA GLN A 143 -11.97 19.05 52.11
C GLN A 143 -13.13 20.01 51.79
N GLN A 144 -14.06 19.61 50.91
CA GLN A 144 -15.30 20.37 50.65
C GLN A 144 -16.24 20.39 51.87
N GLN A 145 -16.37 19.28 52.61
CA GLN A 145 -17.19 19.24 53.82
C GLN A 145 -16.64 20.14 54.93
N VAL A 146 -15.31 20.24 55.08
CA VAL A 146 -14.68 21.16 56.03
C VAL A 146 -14.88 22.62 55.62
N LEU A 147 -14.76 22.95 54.32
CA LEU A 147 -15.05 24.30 53.82
C LEU A 147 -16.52 24.70 54.03
N ALA A 148 -17.46 23.76 53.89
CA ALA A 148 -18.88 24.02 54.08
C ALA A 148 -19.28 24.25 55.55
N GLN A 149 -18.48 23.77 56.52
CA GLN A 149 -18.74 23.99 57.95
C GLN A 149 -18.20 25.33 58.48
N GLN A 150 -17.35 26.03 57.71
CA GLN A 150 -16.80 27.34 58.09
C GLN A 150 -17.65 28.54 57.65
N THR A 151 -18.76 28.31 56.95
CA THR A 151 -19.69 29.36 56.48
C THR A 151 -21.04 29.28 57.18
N LEU A 152 -21.11 29.76 58.42
CA LEU A 152 -22.35 30.07 59.14
C LEU A 152 -22.32 31.55 59.59
N PRO A 153 -23.33 32.38 59.28
CA PRO A 153 -23.34 33.79 59.66
C PRO A 153 -23.89 33.96 61.09
N GLN A 154 -23.11 34.58 61.97
CA GLN A 154 -23.62 35.15 63.23
C GLN A 154 -23.99 36.63 63.00
N GLN A 155 -25.28 36.92 63.09
CA GLN A 155 -25.81 38.27 63.27
C GLN A 155 -25.67 38.66 64.75
N HIS A 156 -25.08 39.82 65.05
CA HIS A 156 -25.54 40.66 66.15
C HIS A 156 -25.12 42.14 65.94
N THR A 157 -26.05 42.98 66.33
CA THR A 157 -26.19 44.44 66.33
C THR A 157 -25.21 45.19 67.23
N THR A 158 -24.75 46.40 66.86
CA THR A 158 -25.15 47.74 67.41
C THR A 158 -24.10 48.85 67.21
N GLN A 159 -24.60 50.04 66.80
CA GLN A 159 -24.22 51.43 67.18
C GLN A 159 -22.86 52.01 66.70
N SER A 160 -22.91 53.03 65.81
CA SER A 160 -22.74 54.48 66.07
C SER A 160 -21.28 54.87 66.39
N SER A 161 -20.61 55.89 65.82
CA SER A 161 -21.01 57.20 65.28
C SER A 161 -19.76 57.91 64.70
N ILE A 162 -19.98 59.00 63.93
CA ILE A 162 -19.07 60.16 63.64
C ILE A 162 -17.91 59.92 62.64
N GLU A 163 -17.52 60.77 61.67
CA GLU A 163 -18.01 61.96 60.95
C GLU A 163 -17.01 62.20 59.79
N VAL A 164 -17.50 62.79 58.67
CA VAL A 164 -16.85 63.80 57.78
C VAL A 164 -15.47 63.44 57.17
N ALA A 165 -15.27 63.38 55.84
CA ALA A 165 -15.47 64.49 54.91
C ALA A 165 -15.62 64.02 53.45
N VAL A 166 -16.46 64.78 52.74
CA VAL A 166 -16.66 64.73 51.29
C VAL A 166 -15.54 65.49 50.59
N SER A 167 -14.99 64.93 49.52
CA SER A 167 -14.57 65.71 48.34
C SER A 167 -14.84 64.90 47.09
N ARG A 168 -15.77 65.41 46.29
CA ARG A 168 -16.18 64.89 44.98
C ARG A 168 -15.19 65.38 43.93
N THR A 169 -14.77 64.47 43.05
CA THR A 169 -14.70 64.76 41.61
C THR A 169 -15.15 63.52 40.85
N SER A 170 -16.03 63.77 39.90
CA SER A 170 -16.76 62.84 39.06
C SER A 170 -15.92 62.28 37.90
N VAL A 171 -16.37 61.10 37.44
CA VAL A 171 -16.52 60.64 36.04
C VAL A 171 -15.81 59.31 35.79
N GLY A 172 -16.59 58.30 35.36
CA GLY A 172 -16.09 57.19 34.54
C GLY A 172 -16.50 55.79 35.01
N SER A 173 -17.63 55.32 34.48
CA SER A 173 -17.91 53.93 34.04
C SER A 173 -16.99 52.83 34.63
N SER A 174 -17.53 52.03 35.55
CA SER A 174 -16.90 50.81 36.07
C SER A 174 -16.68 49.76 34.97
N SER A 175 -15.47 49.81 34.41
CA SER A 175 -14.84 48.76 33.63
C SER A 175 -14.73 47.49 34.48
N LYS A 176 -15.22 46.37 33.92
CA LYS A 176 -14.91 45.03 34.43
C LYS A 176 -13.41 44.79 34.30
N ASP A 177 -12.83 44.14 35.30
CA ASP A 177 -11.44 43.67 35.37
C ASP A 177 -10.92 43.13 34.02
N LEU A 178 -10.10 43.93 33.31
CA LEU A 178 -9.31 43.48 32.17
C LEU A 178 -7.89 43.19 32.68
N ARG A 179 -7.63 41.97 33.13
CA ARG A 179 -6.24 41.49 33.23
C ARG A 179 -5.70 41.38 31.79
N PRO A 180 -4.54 41.96 31.45
CA PRO A 180 -3.96 41.83 30.11
C PRO A 180 -3.68 40.35 29.82
N LEU A 181 -4.20 39.86 28.71
CA LEU A 181 -4.02 38.48 28.26
C LEU A 181 -2.64 38.38 27.60
N SER A 182 -1.72 37.59 28.17
CA SER A 182 -0.34 37.54 27.70
C SER A 182 0.05 36.17 27.14
N CYS A 183 0.80 36.18 26.05
CA CYS A 183 1.44 35.00 25.50
C CYS A 183 2.76 34.75 26.24
N ILE A 184 2.84 33.64 26.97
CA ILE A 184 4.02 33.29 27.78
C ILE A 184 5.25 32.95 26.90
N TYR A 185 5.03 32.49 25.67
CA TYR A 185 6.11 32.10 24.75
C TYR A 185 6.69 33.28 23.97
N CYS A 186 5.85 34.22 23.54
CA CYS A 186 6.27 35.40 22.78
C CYS A 186 6.45 36.65 23.66
N GLY A 187 6.00 36.61 24.92
CA GLY A 187 6.04 37.76 25.84
C GLY A 187 5.11 38.92 25.46
N LEU A 188 4.20 38.71 24.51
CA LEU A 188 3.30 39.75 23.99
C LEU A 188 2.00 39.83 24.81
N ASN A 189 1.50 41.04 25.00
CA ASN A 189 0.24 41.31 25.71
C ASN A 189 -0.86 41.71 24.71
N PHE A 190 -2.08 41.22 24.95
CA PHE A 190 -3.24 41.41 24.09
C PHE A 190 -4.43 41.96 24.90
N LEU A 191 -5.26 42.76 24.23
CA LEU A 191 -6.40 43.43 24.84
C LEU A 191 -7.65 42.55 24.80
N SER A 192 -7.70 41.58 23.88
CA SER A 192 -8.81 40.63 23.77
C SER A 192 -8.34 39.20 23.57
N ARG A 193 -9.20 38.25 23.95
CA ARG A 193 -8.98 36.81 23.74
C ARG A 193 -8.95 36.44 22.25
N SER A 194 -9.63 37.21 21.41
CA SER A 194 -9.62 37.06 19.96
C SER A 194 -8.28 37.46 19.34
N GLU A 195 -7.68 38.56 19.79
CA GLU A 195 -6.34 38.99 19.35
C GLU A 195 -5.24 38.03 19.79
N LEU A 196 -5.31 37.55 21.04
CA LEU A 196 -4.41 36.51 21.52
C LEU A 196 -4.56 35.23 20.68
N LYS A 197 -5.78 34.80 20.37
CA LYS A 197 -6.02 33.62 19.52
C LYS A 197 -5.46 33.81 18.10
N ALA A 198 -5.66 34.98 17.49
CA ALA A 198 -5.10 35.30 16.18
C ALA A 198 -3.57 35.31 16.21
N HIS A 199 -2.96 35.88 17.26
CA HIS A 199 -1.51 35.81 17.47
C HIS A 199 -1.00 34.36 17.55
N CYS A 200 -1.69 33.49 18.29
CA CYS A 200 -1.27 32.10 18.47
C CYS A 200 -1.38 31.27 17.18
N GLN A 201 -2.14 31.74 16.19
CA GLN A 201 -2.25 31.15 14.86
C GLN A 201 -1.19 31.64 13.87
N THR A 202 -0.39 32.66 14.23
CA THR A 202 0.65 33.19 13.33
C THR A 202 1.86 32.25 13.21
N GLU A 203 2.48 32.25 12.04
CA GLU A 203 3.73 31.52 11.77
C GLU A 203 4.86 31.96 12.74
N ALA A 204 4.90 33.24 13.12
CA ALA A 204 5.88 33.75 14.08
C ALA A 204 5.70 33.13 15.48
N HIS A 205 4.46 32.98 15.95
CA HIS A 205 4.20 32.31 17.23
C HIS A 205 4.51 30.81 17.16
N GLN A 206 4.12 30.15 16.05
CA GLN A 206 4.40 28.73 15.85
C GLN A 206 5.90 28.45 15.75
N THR A 207 6.67 29.29 15.06
CA THR A 207 8.14 29.18 14.99
C THR A 207 8.81 29.36 16.35
N VAL A 208 8.27 30.23 17.22
CA VAL A 208 8.74 30.37 18.62
C VAL A 208 8.41 29.13 19.46
N ILE A 209 7.20 28.56 19.33
CA ILE A 209 6.84 27.30 20.02
C ILE A 209 7.70 26.12 19.53
N MET A 210 7.92 26.06 18.22
CA MET A 210 8.69 25.01 17.54
C MET A 210 10.20 25.25 17.59
N SER A 211 10.64 26.38 18.16
CA SER A 211 12.05 26.70 18.34
C SER A 211 12.66 25.80 19.42
N ASP A 212 13.81 25.24 19.07
CA ASP A 212 14.67 24.49 19.99
C ASP A 212 15.42 25.40 20.97
N GLU A 213 15.29 26.73 20.83
CA GLU A 213 15.87 27.71 21.75
C GLU A 213 15.28 27.55 23.18
N GLY A 214 16.18 27.60 24.17
CA GLY A 214 15.87 27.44 25.60
C GLY A 214 16.54 26.25 26.29
N ARG A 215 17.35 25.45 25.58
CA ARG A 215 18.27 24.44 26.14
C ARG A 215 19.51 24.31 25.26
N ASP A 216 20.67 24.07 25.86
CA ASP A 216 21.91 23.78 25.12
C ASP A 216 21.88 22.35 24.58
N TRP A 217 21.56 22.21 23.30
CA TRP A 217 21.62 20.93 22.60
C TRP A 217 22.99 20.71 21.96
N LYS A 218 23.51 19.48 22.00
CA LYS A 218 24.90 19.19 21.64
C LYS A 218 25.07 18.69 20.20
N TRP A 219 24.06 18.02 19.66
CA TRP A 219 24.08 17.43 18.32
C TRP A 219 23.33 18.31 17.31
N ARG A 220 23.46 18.02 16.02
CA ARG A 220 22.72 18.75 14.98
C ARG A 220 21.20 18.53 15.13
N PRO A 221 20.37 19.45 14.63
CA PRO A 221 18.93 19.29 14.64
C PRO A 221 18.48 18.12 13.75
N PRO A 222 17.41 17.38 14.13
CA PRO A 222 16.84 16.34 13.29
C PRO A 222 16.27 16.92 11.98
N PRO A 223 16.29 16.15 10.87
CA PRO A 223 15.59 16.50 9.65
C PRO A 223 14.11 16.82 9.90
N ARG A 224 13.62 17.91 9.31
CA ARG A 224 12.22 18.33 9.45
C ARG A 224 11.30 17.32 8.76
N GLY A 225 10.16 16.99 9.36
CA GLY A 225 9.13 16.12 8.78
C GLY A 225 9.17 14.64 9.20
N GLN A 226 10.15 14.22 10.01
CA GLN A 226 10.17 12.89 10.62
C GLN A 226 9.57 12.92 12.03
N MET A 227 8.70 11.95 12.32
CA MET A 227 8.10 11.69 13.64
C MET A 227 9.12 10.99 14.55
N GLY A 228 8.95 11.06 15.88
CA GLY A 228 9.89 10.47 16.86
C GLY A 228 10.20 8.98 16.66
N ASP A 229 9.25 8.23 16.09
CA ASP A 229 9.37 6.79 15.80
C ASP A 229 10.12 6.50 14.49
N ASN A 230 10.27 7.49 13.62
CA ASN A 230 10.93 7.36 12.31
C ASN A 230 12.43 7.69 12.36
N TYR A 231 12.95 8.14 13.51
CA TYR A 231 14.38 8.36 13.67
C TYR A 231 15.12 7.02 13.77
N VAL A 232 15.99 6.77 12.79
CA VAL A 232 16.82 5.57 12.66
C VAL A 232 18.31 5.94 12.62
N LEU A 233 19.17 4.98 12.96
CA LEU A 233 20.63 5.16 12.86
C LEU A 233 21.09 5.07 11.41
N CYS A 234 22.09 5.87 11.05
CA CYS A 234 22.72 5.77 9.75
C CYS A 234 23.60 4.52 9.69
N GLU A 235 23.27 3.59 8.80
CA GLU A 235 24.01 2.35 8.61
C GLU A 235 25.45 2.63 8.15
N SER A 236 25.62 3.53 7.17
CA SER A 236 26.95 3.91 6.67
C SER A 236 27.84 4.55 7.73
N TRP A 237 27.28 5.36 8.62
CA TRP A 237 28.02 5.92 9.74
C TRP A 237 28.39 4.86 10.78
N THR A 238 27.47 3.94 11.05
CA THR A 238 27.67 2.86 12.04
C THR A 238 28.78 1.90 11.59
N GLU A 239 28.85 1.58 10.29
CA GLU A 239 29.82 0.64 9.74
C GLU A 239 31.18 1.28 9.40
N LEU A 240 31.20 2.51 8.87
CA LEU A 240 32.40 3.12 8.30
C LEU A 240 32.90 4.34 9.09
N GLY A 241 32.19 4.77 10.13
CA GLY A 241 32.49 5.98 10.89
C GLY A 241 32.40 7.28 10.08
N THR A 242 31.94 7.20 8.83
CA THR A 242 31.87 8.33 7.89
C THR A 242 30.63 8.21 7.02
N CYS A 243 29.87 9.31 6.89
CA CYS A 243 28.66 9.37 6.08
C CYS A 243 28.86 10.36 4.94
N ARG A 244 28.57 9.93 3.71
CA ARG A 244 28.69 10.76 2.49
C ARG A 244 27.75 11.96 2.50
N TYR A 245 26.65 11.87 3.24
CA TYR A 245 25.63 12.93 3.34
C TYR A 245 25.92 13.94 4.45
N GLY A 246 26.91 13.67 5.33
CA GLY A 246 27.34 14.61 6.38
C GLY A 246 26.17 15.20 7.18
N ALA A 247 26.15 16.52 7.35
CA ALA A 247 25.09 17.22 8.08
C ALA A 247 23.70 17.15 7.40
N GLN A 248 23.63 16.76 6.12
CA GLN A 248 22.39 16.59 5.36
C GLN A 248 21.83 15.16 5.45
N CYS A 249 22.48 14.25 6.18
CA CYS A 249 21.99 12.90 6.37
C CYS A 249 20.64 12.90 7.11
N VAL A 250 19.69 12.10 6.60
CA VAL A 250 18.35 12.00 7.18
C VAL A 250 18.26 11.02 8.37
N GLU A 251 19.37 10.36 8.69
CA GLU A 251 19.52 9.34 9.73
C GLU A 251 20.54 9.80 10.77
N ALA A 252 20.48 9.28 12.00
CA ALA A 252 21.35 9.69 13.10
C ALA A 252 22.75 9.04 13.04
N HIS A 253 23.79 9.85 13.18
CA HIS A 253 25.21 9.52 13.22
C HIS A 253 25.65 9.14 14.64
N GLY A 254 25.02 8.10 15.18
CA GLY A 254 25.35 7.56 16.50
C GLY A 254 24.16 7.57 17.45
N MET A 255 24.30 6.77 18.50
CA MET A 255 23.21 6.53 19.47
C MET A 255 22.88 7.79 20.27
N ASP A 256 23.89 8.58 20.66
CA ASP A 256 23.70 9.80 21.44
C ASP A 256 22.96 10.88 20.64
N GLU A 257 23.25 11.01 19.35
CA GLU A 257 22.54 11.91 18.45
C GLU A 257 21.07 11.49 18.29
N LEU A 258 20.82 10.18 18.14
CA LEU A 258 19.47 9.64 18.00
C LEU A 258 18.62 9.86 19.26
N ILE A 259 19.22 9.67 20.44
CA ILE A 259 18.56 9.92 21.72
C ILE A 259 18.22 11.41 21.84
N GLU A 260 19.16 12.30 21.55
CA GLU A 260 18.91 13.75 21.62
C GLU A 260 17.82 14.19 20.61
N TRP A 261 17.73 13.56 19.45
CA TRP A 261 16.64 13.81 18.49
C TRP A 261 15.27 13.40 19.03
N ARG A 262 15.16 12.24 19.69
CA ARG A 262 13.93 11.82 20.37
C ARG A 262 13.59 12.74 21.54
N GLU A 263 14.57 13.14 22.34
CA GLU A 263 14.37 14.09 23.44
C GLU A 263 13.90 15.46 22.94
N ARG A 264 14.46 15.96 21.84
CA ARG A 264 13.97 17.18 21.17
C ARG A 264 12.54 17.04 20.67
N PHE A 265 12.16 15.87 20.14
CA PHE A 265 10.80 15.61 19.69
C PHE A 265 9.82 15.61 20.88
N GLU A 266 10.12 14.89 21.95
CA GLU A 266 9.30 14.90 23.17
C GLU A 266 9.25 16.28 23.83
N TYR A 267 10.34 17.04 23.80
CA TYR A 267 10.36 18.42 24.30
C TYR A 267 9.45 19.35 23.48
N ARG A 268 9.50 19.26 22.15
CA ARG A 268 8.58 20.01 21.26
C ARG A 268 7.13 19.60 21.49
N LYS A 269 6.86 18.30 21.63
CA LYS A 269 5.53 17.76 21.96
C LYS A 269 5.03 18.27 23.31
N MET A 270 5.86 18.30 24.34
CA MET A 270 5.53 18.83 25.66
C MET A 270 5.29 20.35 25.64
N LYS A 271 6.12 21.13 24.91
CA LYS A 271 5.92 22.57 24.71
C LYS A 271 4.58 22.86 24.03
N LEU A 272 4.24 22.07 23.01
CA LEU A 272 2.98 22.14 22.27
C LEU A 272 1.80 21.76 23.16
N GLN A 273 1.87 20.64 23.89
CA GLN A 273 0.85 20.22 24.84
C GLN A 273 0.59 21.29 25.92
N ARG A 274 1.64 21.89 26.46
CA ARG A 274 1.53 22.95 27.47
C ARG A 274 0.95 24.26 26.90
N ALA A 275 1.13 24.52 25.61
CA ALA A 275 0.47 25.63 24.92
C ALA A 275 -1.02 25.34 24.70
N CYS A 276 -1.37 24.10 24.33
CA CYS A 276 -2.75 23.61 24.20
C CYS A 276 -3.52 23.64 25.54
N GLU A 277 -2.93 23.16 26.62
CA GLU A 277 -3.56 23.10 27.94
C GLU A 277 -3.86 24.48 28.55
N LYS A 278 -3.09 25.51 28.19
CA LYS A 278 -3.24 26.88 28.73
C LYS A 278 -4.17 27.77 27.91
N GLU A 279 -4.88 27.24 26.92
CA GLU A 279 -5.70 28.01 25.96
C GLU A 279 -4.91 29.12 25.23
N LEU A 280 -3.57 29.03 25.26
CA LEU A 280 -2.62 29.84 24.49
C LEU A 280 -2.35 29.22 23.11
N TYR A 281 -3.06 28.14 22.79
CA TYR A 281 -3.13 27.52 21.49
C TYR A 281 -4.60 27.25 21.24
N GLY A 282 -5.27 28.12 20.48
CA GLY A 282 -6.66 27.85 20.10
C GLY A 282 -6.67 26.63 19.21
N LYS A 283 -7.38 25.55 19.58
CA LYS A 283 -7.45 24.32 18.77
C LYS A 283 -7.77 24.68 17.32
N SER A 284 -6.86 24.32 16.41
CA SER A 284 -7.07 24.53 14.97
C SER A 284 -8.30 23.76 14.51
N TYR A 285 -8.90 24.13 13.37
CA TYR A 285 -10.06 23.38 12.86
C TYR A 285 -9.64 21.91 12.58
N THR A 286 -8.43 21.75 12.04
CA THR A 286 -7.83 20.45 11.77
C THR A 286 -7.74 19.57 13.02
N GLU A 287 -7.25 20.11 14.14
CA GLU A 287 -7.16 19.38 15.41
C GLU A 287 -8.54 18.99 15.95
N GLN A 288 -9.52 19.90 15.88
CA GLN A 288 -10.89 19.59 16.32
C GLN A 288 -11.51 18.46 15.50
N LEU A 289 -11.24 18.42 14.19
CA LEU A 289 -11.73 17.38 13.31
C LEU A 289 -11.04 16.03 13.58
N LEU A 290 -9.72 16.03 13.77
CA LEU A 290 -8.96 14.81 14.08
C LEU A 290 -9.29 14.26 15.47
N ASP A 291 -9.52 15.12 16.47
CA ASP A 291 -10.03 14.73 17.79
C ASP A 291 -11.36 13.99 17.65
N LYS A 292 -12.33 14.56 16.90
CA LYS A 292 -13.63 13.92 16.63
C LYS A 292 -13.47 12.59 15.90
N TRP A 293 -12.60 12.54 14.89
CA TRP A 293 -12.34 11.33 14.11
C TRP A 293 -11.74 10.21 14.98
N SER A 294 -10.81 10.54 15.88
CA SER A 294 -10.16 9.57 16.76
C SER A 294 -11.07 9.02 17.88
N GLN A 295 -12.06 9.80 18.30
CA GLN A 295 -12.99 9.44 19.37
C GLN A 295 -14.22 8.65 18.88
N THR A 296 -14.46 8.60 17.57
CA THR A 296 -15.63 7.97 16.98
C THR A 296 -15.35 6.51 16.63
N SER A 297 -16.32 5.60 16.87
CA SER A 297 -16.19 4.18 16.52
C SER A 297 -16.32 3.91 15.01
N GLU A 298 -16.95 4.83 14.28
CA GLU A 298 -17.24 4.75 12.85
C GLU A 298 -16.63 5.97 12.10
N PRO A 299 -15.40 5.84 11.58
CA PRO A 299 -14.67 6.93 10.91
C PRO A 299 -15.42 7.62 9.76
N THR A 300 -16.33 6.87 9.11
CA THR A 300 -17.17 7.33 7.99
C THR A 300 -18.25 8.33 8.39
N ASP A 301 -18.53 8.50 9.68
CA ASP A 301 -19.49 9.50 10.16
C ASP A 301 -18.86 10.88 10.31
N VAL A 302 -17.53 10.93 10.36
CA VAL A 302 -16.78 12.20 10.46
C VAL A 302 -16.31 12.67 9.09
N MET A 303 -15.83 11.76 8.22
CA MET A 303 -15.35 12.11 6.87
C MET A 303 -15.72 11.04 5.83
N ARG A 304 -16.09 11.45 4.61
CA ARG A 304 -16.34 10.55 3.46
C ARG A 304 -15.74 11.10 2.18
N GLU A 305 -15.33 10.21 1.28
CA GLU A 305 -14.81 10.58 -0.05
C GLU A 305 -15.89 11.09 -1.00
N ARG A 306 -17.16 10.77 -0.74
CA ARG A 306 -18.32 11.18 -1.53
C ARG A 306 -19.50 11.49 -0.60
N LEU A 307 -20.16 12.61 -0.86
CA LEU A 307 -21.39 13.03 -0.20
C LEU A 307 -22.53 13.04 -1.22
N ASP A 308 -23.72 12.58 -0.85
CA ASP A 308 -24.87 12.58 -1.78
C ASP A 308 -25.42 14.00 -2.06
N SER A 309 -25.15 14.94 -1.16
CA SER A 309 -25.62 16.33 -1.24
C SER A 309 -24.69 17.27 -2.02
N VAL A 310 -23.49 16.81 -2.41
CA VAL A 310 -22.46 17.65 -3.04
C VAL A 310 -21.90 16.97 -4.27
N GLU A 311 -21.98 17.64 -5.42
CA GLU A 311 -21.30 17.23 -6.64
C GLU A 311 -19.90 17.84 -6.68
N ASP A 312 -18.86 17.00 -6.70
CA ASP A 312 -17.46 17.44 -6.75
C ASP A 312 -16.81 17.15 -8.10
N SER A 313 -15.97 18.08 -8.55
CA SER A 313 -15.14 17.92 -9.73
C SER A 313 -13.78 18.58 -9.52
N CYS A 314 -12.74 18.07 -10.19
CA CYS A 314 -11.38 18.60 -10.08
C CYS A 314 -10.79 18.82 -11.47
N THR A 315 -10.03 19.89 -11.65
CA THR A 315 -9.36 20.23 -12.93
C THR A 315 -8.23 19.27 -13.30
N SER A 316 -7.73 18.46 -12.36
CA SER A 316 -6.60 17.57 -12.58
C SER A 316 -6.77 16.26 -11.81
N PRO A 317 -6.11 15.15 -12.24
CA PRO A 317 -6.12 13.91 -11.49
C PRO A 317 -5.61 14.11 -10.06
N LEU A 318 -6.22 13.42 -9.09
CA LEU A 318 -5.80 13.49 -7.69
C LEU A 318 -4.42 12.81 -7.46
N VAL A 319 -4.07 11.85 -8.31
CA VAL A 319 -2.77 11.18 -8.31
C VAL A 319 -2.01 11.59 -9.56
N THR A 320 -0.88 12.26 -9.38
CA THR A 320 -0.08 12.83 -10.47
C THR A 320 1.38 12.43 -10.34
N THR A 321 2.02 12.08 -11.46
CA THR A 321 3.47 11.80 -11.52
C THR A 321 4.18 12.93 -12.27
N MET A 322 5.28 13.42 -11.69
CA MET A 322 6.12 14.50 -12.21
C MET A 322 7.54 13.97 -12.43
N SER A 323 8.14 14.29 -13.58
CA SER A 323 9.49 13.83 -13.93
C SER A 323 10.63 14.73 -13.44
N THR A 324 10.30 15.95 -13.00
CA THR A 324 11.26 17.01 -12.72
C THR A 324 11.28 17.35 -11.24
N LYS A 325 12.48 17.45 -10.66
CA LYS A 325 12.71 17.74 -9.24
C LYS A 325 12.06 19.06 -8.79
N VAL A 326 12.24 20.13 -9.55
CA VAL A 326 11.53 21.39 -9.35
C VAL A 326 10.20 21.30 -10.08
N SER A 327 9.13 21.10 -9.34
CA SER A 327 7.79 20.96 -9.90
C SER A 327 6.77 21.72 -9.07
N ARG A 328 5.75 22.24 -9.76
CA ARG A 328 4.60 22.89 -9.16
C ARG A 328 3.36 22.34 -9.81
N HIS A 329 2.33 22.13 -9.01
CA HIS A 329 1.04 21.66 -9.47
C HIS A 329 -0.05 22.36 -8.68
N ALA A 330 -1.24 22.49 -9.25
CA ALA A 330 -2.38 23.08 -8.57
C ALA A 330 -3.64 22.34 -8.96
N TRP A 331 -4.45 21.98 -7.96
CA TRP A 331 -5.78 21.41 -8.15
C TRP A 331 -6.81 22.49 -7.88
N LYS A 332 -7.78 22.62 -8.78
CA LYS A 332 -8.97 23.43 -8.54
C LYS A 332 -10.16 22.51 -8.37
N PHE A 333 -10.66 22.44 -7.14
CA PHE A 333 -11.85 21.70 -6.77
C PHE A 333 -13.07 22.57 -6.95
N THR A 334 -14.03 22.11 -7.74
CA THR A 334 -15.33 22.75 -7.93
C THR A 334 -16.40 21.90 -7.27
N LEU A 335 -16.97 22.39 -6.19
CA LEU A 335 -17.98 21.73 -5.36
C LEU A 335 -19.32 22.44 -5.53
N LYS A 336 -20.32 21.74 -6.05
CA LYS A 336 -21.69 22.25 -6.22
C LYS A 336 -22.59 21.67 -5.13
N GLY A 337 -23.30 22.53 -4.42
CA GLY A 337 -24.21 22.12 -3.36
C GLY A 337 -25.11 23.26 -2.89
N SER A 338 -26.14 22.94 -2.11
CA SER A 338 -27.05 23.93 -1.51
C SER A 338 -26.56 24.53 -0.19
N ILE A 339 -25.44 24.02 0.33
CA ILE A 339 -24.85 24.42 1.62
C ILE A 339 -23.55 25.17 1.38
N LYS A 340 -23.33 26.26 2.12
CA LYS A 340 -22.10 27.06 2.07
C LYS A 340 -20.94 26.34 2.77
N LEU A 341 -19.77 26.34 2.13
CA LEU A 341 -18.53 25.83 2.70
C LEU A 341 -18.10 26.66 3.91
N LYS A 342 -17.88 26.02 5.06
CA LYS A 342 -17.50 26.64 6.33
C LYS A 342 -16.01 26.49 6.64
N ALA A 343 -15.39 25.39 6.27
CA ALA A 343 -13.96 25.22 6.47
C ALA A 343 -13.31 24.38 5.37
N VAL A 344 -12.04 24.67 5.11
CA VAL A 344 -11.15 23.87 4.26
C VAL A 344 -9.86 23.64 5.01
N ALA A 345 -9.38 22.41 5.06
CA ALA A 345 -8.12 22.10 5.74
C ALA A 345 -7.31 21.01 5.06
N LEU A 346 -6.00 21.12 5.22
CA LEU A 346 -5.02 20.11 4.83
C LEU A 346 -4.62 19.31 6.08
N LEU A 347 -4.93 18.01 6.09
CA LEU A 347 -4.84 17.22 7.33
C LEU A 347 -3.43 16.75 7.69
N GLN A 348 -2.63 16.35 6.70
CA GLN A 348 -1.30 15.79 6.95
C GLN A 348 -0.26 16.90 7.10
N ASP A 349 0.51 16.85 8.18
CA ASP A 349 1.60 17.80 8.44
C ASP A 349 2.96 17.33 7.89
N THR A 350 3.09 16.05 7.50
CA THR A 350 4.35 15.45 7.00
C THR A 350 4.97 16.22 5.82
N HIS A 351 4.14 16.86 4.99
CA HIS A 351 4.56 17.62 3.82
C HIS A 351 3.99 19.04 3.79
N ARG A 352 3.78 19.66 4.97
CA ARG A 352 3.22 21.01 5.14
C ARG A 352 3.84 22.07 4.23
N ASN A 353 5.16 22.02 4.02
CA ASN A 353 5.88 23.00 3.21
C ASN A 353 5.60 22.88 1.70
N HIS A 354 5.05 21.73 1.26
CA HIS A 354 4.83 21.43 -0.14
C HIS A 354 3.40 21.69 -0.59
N PHE A 355 2.42 21.47 0.29
CA PHE A 355 1.01 21.70 0.00
C PHE A 355 0.52 22.99 0.65
N PHE A 356 -0.39 23.71 0.00
CA PHE A 356 -0.96 24.93 0.57
C PHE A 356 -2.27 25.30 -0.13
N LEU A 357 -3.14 26.02 0.56
CA LEU A 357 -4.34 26.63 -0.01
C LEU A 357 -3.96 27.98 -0.64
N SER A 358 -4.46 28.24 -1.86
CA SER A 358 -4.17 29.48 -2.59
C SER A 358 -5.40 30.36 -2.81
N SER A 359 -6.56 29.78 -3.08
CA SER A 359 -7.79 30.56 -3.26
C SER A 359 -9.04 29.79 -2.89
N ILE A 360 -10.04 30.50 -2.37
CA ILE A 360 -11.39 29.99 -2.09
C ILE A 360 -12.38 30.99 -2.65
N LYS A 361 -13.19 30.53 -3.61
CA LYS A 361 -14.21 31.35 -4.28
C LYS A 361 -15.57 30.71 -4.14
N VAL A 362 -16.58 31.52 -3.84
CA VAL A 362 -17.97 31.09 -3.73
C VAL A 362 -18.81 31.93 -4.69
N CYS A 363 -19.48 31.27 -5.62
CA CYS A 363 -20.34 31.90 -6.62
C CYS A 363 -21.75 31.30 -6.58
N ASN A 364 -22.75 32.09 -6.98
CA ASN A 364 -24.08 31.56 -7.30
C ASN A 364 -24.05 30.87 -8.66
N SER A 365 -24.99 29.96 -8.91
CA SER A 365 -25.05 29.21 -10.17
C SER A 365 -25.44 30.06 -11.41
N THR A 366 -25.85 31.31 -11.23
CA THR A 366 -26.10 32.25 -12.33
C THR A 366 -24.79 32.85 -12.83
N GLU A 367 -24.36 32.45 -14.03
CA GLU A 367 -23.18 32.98 -14.71
C GLU A 367 -23.32 34.51 -14.93
N GLY A 368 -22.49 35.31 -14.26
CA GLY A 368 -22.37 36.75 -14.53
C GLY A 368 -22.29 37.69 -13.31
N GLU A 369 -22.51 37.21 -12.09
CA GLU A 369 -22.42 38.04 -10.88
C GLU A 369 -21.05 37.95 -10.18
N THR A 370 -20.70 39.03 -9.47
CA THR A 370 -19.48 39.09 -8.63
C THR A 370 -19.46 37.95 -7.62
N PRO A 371 -18.31 37.30 -7.36
CA PRO A 371 -18.21 36.22 -6.39
C PRO A 371 -18.71 36.69 -5.02
N LEU A 372 -19.60 35.91 -4.38
CA LEU A 372 -20.12 36.19 -3.04
C LEU A 372 -19.00 36.24 -2.00
N GLN A 373 -17.95 35.46 -2.25
CA GLN A 373 -16.75 35.44 -1.44
C GLN A 373 -15.57 35.07 -2.35
N ASP A 374 -14.54 35.91 -2.38
CA ASP A 374 -13.27 35.63 -3.06
C ASP A 374 -12.14 35.89 -2.07
N VAL A 375 -11.59 34.81 -1.54
CA VAL A 375 -10.50 34.84 -0.55
C VAL A 375 -9.25 34.32 -1.24
N THR A 376 -8.25 35.20 -1.36
CA THR A 376 -6.90 34.80 -1.77
C THR A 376 -6.09 34.52 -0.51
N LEU A 377 -5.55 33.31 -0.41
CA LEU A 377 -4.81 32.83 0.75
C LEU A 377 -3.31 32.85 0.43
N ASN A 378 -2.50 33.31 1.39
CA ASN A 378 -1.04 33.31 1.23
C ASN A 378 -0.44 32.01 1.75
N ARG A 379 -0.67 30.92 1.01
CA ARG A 379 -0.14 29.58 1.32
C ARG A 379 -0.58 29.02 2.68
N GLU A 380 -1.83 29.25 3.05
CA GLU A 380 -2.39 28.80 4.33
C GLU A 380 -2.67 27.28 4.31
N GLN A 381 -2.80 26.66 5.50
CA GLN A 381 -3.08 25.23 5.63
C GLN A 381 -4.53 24.93 5.99
N GLU A 382 -5.21 25.92 6.55
CA GLU A 382 -6.62 25.85 6.88
C GLU A 382 -7.26 27.22 6.63
N TRP A 383 -8.54 27.18 6.30
CA TRP A 383 -9.40 28.34 6.19
C TRP A 383 -10.71 28.03 6.92
N VAL A 384 -11.19 28.98 7.71
CA VAL A 384 -12.49 28.91 8.39
C VAL A 384 -13.28 30.16 8.00
N GLY A 385 -14.43 29.95 7.38
CA GLY A 385 -15.35 31.00 6.99
C GLY A 385 -16.06 31.63 8.18
N GLU A 386 -16.56 32.85 7.99
CA GLU A 386 -17.35 33.57 9.00
C GLU A 386 -18.61 32.77 9.38
N SER A 387 -18.88 32.68 10.68
CA SER A 387 -20.00 31.91 11.22
C SER A 387 -21.33 32.57 10.90
N SER A 388 -22.03 32.11 9.85
CA SER A 388 -23.47 32.30 9.70
C SER A 388 -24.23 31.21 10.47
N PRO A 389 -25.46 31.48 10.96
CA PRO A 389 -26.24 30.49 11.71
C PRO A 389 -26.48 29.21 10.88
N PRO A 390 -26.69 28.05 11.54
CA PRO A 390 -26.61 26.72 10.90
C PRO A 390 -27.68 26.39 9.85
N ASP A 391 -28.67 27.25 9.59
CA ASP A 391 -29.97 26.83 9.04
C ASP A 391 -30.44 27.52 7.74
N GLU A 392 -29.65 28.39 7.11
CA GLU A 392 -30.05 28.90 5.77
C GLU A 392 -29.55 27.95 4.67
N ALA A 393 -30.31 26.88 4.44
CA ALA A 393 -30.28 26.22 3.14
C ALA A 393 -30.70 27.26 2.09
N LEU A 394 -29.74 27.77 1.32
CA LEU A 394 -30.01 28.78 0.31
C LEU A 394 -30.82 28.12 -0.81
N SER A 395 -31.88 28.79 -1.25
CA SER A 395 -32.82 28.28 -2.28
C SER A 395 -32.16 28.03 -3.64
N GLN A 396 -30.91 28.44 -3.83
CA GLN A 396 -30.14 28.30 -5.07
C GLN A 396 -28.82 27.55 -4.82
N PRO A 397 -28.40 26.67 -5.75
CA PRO A 397 -27.13 25.96 -5.63
C PRO A 397 -25.93 26.93 -5.71
N LEU A 398 -24.99 26.74 -4.79
CA LEU A 398 -23.71 27.44 -4.71
C LEU A 398 -22.62 26.62 -5.38
N ILE A 399 -21.68 27.32 -6.02
CA ILE A 399 -20.48 26.74 -6.61
C ILE A 399 -19.28 27.24 -5.81
N HIS A 400 -18.61 26.32 -5.13
CA HIS A 400 -17.37 26.59 -4.40
C HIS A 400 -16.19 26.15 -5.25
N SER A 401 -15.24 27.05 -5.47
CA SER A 401 -14.01 26.79 -6.18
C SER A 401 -12.84 26.95 -5.21
N VAL A 402 -12.19 25.85 -4.85
CA VAL A 402 -11.05 25.82 -3.93
C VAL A 402 -9.80 25.42 -4.69
N GLU A 403 -8.74 26.20 -4.57
CA GLU A 403 -7.46 25.94 -5.19
C GLU A 403 -6.42 25.49 -4.16
N VAL A 404 -5.83 24.32 -4.42
CA VAL A 404 -4.80 23.68 -3.61
C VAL A 404 -3.53 23.63 -4.44
N GLY A 405 -2.48 24.29 -3.97
CA GLY A 405 -1.16 24.30 -4.59
C GLY A 405 -0.23 23.24 -4.02
N PHE A 406 0.65 22.75 -4.89
CA PHE A 406 1.78 21.90 -4.57
C PHE A 406 3.07 22.49 -5.16
N ALA A 407 4.15 22.52 -4.39
CA ALA A 407 5.47 22.92 -4.85
C ALA A 407 6.56 22.11 -4.16
N THR A 408 7.49 21.57 -4.93
CA THR A 408 8.65 20.86 -4.40
C THR A 408 9.88 21.08 -5.25
N ASP A 409 11.03 20.90 -4.60
CA ASP A 409 12.35 20.88 -5.19
C ASP A 409 13.10 19.59 -4.83
N ILE A 410 12.39 18.51 -4.43
CA ILE A 410 12.99 17.19 -4.15
C ILE A 410 12.19 16.06 -4.81
N TYR A 411 12.87 14.94 -5.08
CA TYR A 411 12.21 13.70 -5.48
C TYR A 411 11.56 13.04 -4.25
N GLY A 412 10.42 12.38 -4.45
CA GLY A 412 9.69 11.71 -3.39
C GLY A 412 8.21 11.53 -3.73
N THR A 413 7.50 10.82 -2.84
CA THR A 413 6.05 10.68 -2.88
C THR A 413 5.44 11.56 -1.80
N PHE A 414 4.54 12.45 -2.21
CA PHE A 414 3.90 13.43 -1.35
C PHE A 414 2.41 13.15 -1.29
N ARG A 415 1.87 12.97 -0.08
CA ARG A 415 0.45 12.68 0.14
C ARG A 415 -0.17 13.77 1.00
N GLN A 416 -1.40 14.16 0.65
CA GLN A 416 -2.19 15.12 1.40
C GLN A 416 -3.69 14.82 1.26
N SER A 417 -4.46 15.18 2.27
CA SER A 417 -5.90 14.99 2.35
C SER A 417 -6.51 16.35 2.57
N VAL A 418 -7.30 16.77 1.58
CA VAL A 418 -8.01 18.04 1.57
C VAL A 418 -9.41 17.76 2.09
N VAL A 419 -9.78 18.42 3.17
CA VAL A 419 -11.12 18.33 3.74
C VAL A 419 -11.90 19.58 3.40
N PHE A 420 -13.15 19.39 3.00
CA PHE A 420 -14.15 20.41 2.75
C PHE A 420 -15.32 20.19 3.70
N ASP A 421 -15.51 21.12 4.63
CA ASP A 421 -16.57 21.05 5.63
C ASP A 421 -17.64 22.12 5.37
N PHE A 422 -18.87 21.65 5.21
CA PHE A 422 -20.06 22.46 4.97
C PHE A 422 -20.80 22.79 6.30
N GLY A 423 -20.22 22.40 7.44
CA GLY A 423 -20.86 22.51 8.75
C GLY A 423 -21.84 21.38 9.06
N VAL A 424 -21.85 20.34 8.23
CA VAL A 424 -22.63 19.11 8.40
C VAL A 424 -21.68 17.92 8.41
N THR A 425 -21.92 16.97 9.30
CA THR A 425 -21.17 15.71 9.35
C THR A 425 -21.86 14.67 8.47
N PRO A 426 -21.13 13.88 7.66
CA PRO A 426 -19.67 13.83 7.50
C PRO A 426 -19.11 14.92 6.57
N ALA A 427 -17.87 15.34 6.79
CA ALA A 427 -17.15 16.26 5.90
C ALA A 427 -16.64 15.54 4.64
N LEU A 428 -16.51 16.25 3.52
CA LEU A 428 -15.99 15.70 2.27
C LEU A 428 -14.45 15.68 2.32
N VAL A 429 -13.84 14.52 2.08
CA VAL A 429 -12.37 14.39 2.00
C VAL A 429 -11.92 13.97 0.61
N LYS A 430 -10.85 14.58 0.10
CA LYS A 430 -10.18 14.18 -1.14
C LYS A 430 -8.70 13.95 -0.89
N HIS A 431 -8.19 12.81 -1.35
CA HIS A 431 -6.79 12.43 -1.18
C HIS A 431 -6.00 12.76 -2.44
N VAL A 432 -4.99 13.62 -2.32
CA VAL A 432 -4.06 13.95 -3.40
C VAL A 432 -2.70 13.30 -3.16
N CYS A 433 -2.07 12.87 -4.25
CA CYS A 433 -0.76 12.22 -4.24
C CYS A 433 0.08 12.73 -5.40
N VAL A 434 1.31 13.17 -5.11
CA VAL A 434 2.28 13.56 -6.14
C VAL A 434 3.52 12.69 -6.03
N ASP A 435 3.81 11.95 -7.09
CA ASP A 435 5.04 11.20 -7.23
C ASP A 435 6.03 12.02 -8.07
N VAL A 436 7.08 12.53 -7.44
CA VAL A 436 8.16 13.25 -8.13
C VAL A 436 9.34 12.31 -8.26
N MET A 437 9.62 11.83 -9.48
CA MET A 437 10.64 10.82 -9.75
C MET A 437 11.36 11.09 -11.08
N PRO A 438 12.60 10.60 -11.27
CA PRO A 438 13.29 10.72 -12.55
C PRO A 438 12.50 10.06 -13.71
N VAL A 439 12.68 10.57 -14.93
CA VAL A 439 12.01 10.06 -16.14
C VAL A 439 12.21 8.54 -16.31
N THR A 440 13.42 8.05 -16.04
CA THR A 440 13.77 6.61 -16.15
C THR A 440 12.93 5.73 -15.24
N ASP A 441 12.56 6.23 -14.06
CA ASP A 441 11.77 5.46 -13.09
C ASP A 441 10.27 5.66 -13.32
N ALA A 442 9.86 6.80 -13.85
CA ALA A 442 8.48 7.04 -14.30
C ALA A 442 8.06 6.04 -15.40
N ASP A 443 8.95 5.77 -16.37
CA ASP A 443 8.69 4.78 -17.42
C ASP A 443 8.59 3.35 -16.86
N LYS A 444 9.50 2.96 -15.97
CA LYS A 444 9.43 1.66 -15.27
C LYS A 444 8.13 1.53 -14.47
N MET A 445 7.74 2.57 -13.74
CA MET A 445 6.51 2.59 -12.95
C MET A 445 5.27 2.45 -13.84
N LYS A 446 5.27 3.08 -15.02
CA LYS A 446 4.20 2.93 -16.02
C LYS A 446 4.13 1.50 -16.56
N GLU A 447 5.28 0.88 -16.83
CA GLU A 447 5.37 -0.51 -17.27
C GLU A 447 4.87 -1.49 -16.20
N LEU A 448 5.28 -1.29 -14.95
CA LEU A 448 4.83 -2.08 -13.80
C LEU A 448 3.33 -1.93 -13.55
N LYS A 449 2.79 -0.70 -13.61
CA LYS A 449 1.34 -0.46 -13.52
C LYS A 449 0.59 -1.21 -14.62
N LYS A 450 1.11 -1.20 -15.85
CA LYS A 450 0.52 -1.95 -16.96
C LYS A 450 0.56 -3.45 -16.67
N GLU A 451 1.67 -4.00 -16.19
CA GLU A 451 1.76 -5.42 -15.82
C GLU A 451 0.79 -5.83 -14.71
N LEU A 452 0.63 -5.00 -13.68
CA LEU A 452 -0.33 -5.24 -12.59
C LEU A 452 -1.79 -5.24 -13.10
N VAL A 453 -2.14 -4.33 -14.00
CA VAL A 453 -3.47 -4.31 -14.62
C VAL A 453 -3.68 -5.56 -15.49
N LEU A 454 -2.69 -5.96 -16.29
CA LEU A 454 -2.81 -7.12 -17.17
C LEU A 454 -2.90 -8.43 -16.39
N SER A 455 -2.10 -8.59 -15.33
CA SER A 455 -2.13 -9.77 -14.45
C SER A 455 -3.41 -9.90 -13.62
N SER A 456 -4.14 -8.79 -13.40
CA SER A 456 -5.44 -8.79 -12.71
C SER A 456 -6.65 -8.95 -13.64
N THR A 457 -6.44 -9.01 -14.96
CA THR A 457 -7.55 -9.27 -15.89
C THR A 457 -8.11 -10.69 -15.71
N GLU A 458 -9.43 -10.78 -15.58
CA GLU A 458 -10.11 -12.05 -15.39
C GLU A 458 -10.00 -12.93 -16.64
N ARG A 459 -9.77 -14.22 -16.42
CA ARG A 459 -9.72 -15.23 -17.49
C ARG A 459 -11.06 -15.35 -18.19
N TRP A 460 -11.08 -15.30 -19.52
CA TRP A 460 -12.28 -15.67 -20.27
C TRP A 460 -12.61 -17.15 -20.08
N ASN A 461 -13.83 -17.42 -19.64
CA ASN A 461 -14.41 -18.73 -19.39
C ASN A 461 -15.86 -18.76 -19.92
N THR A 462 -16.52 -19.91 -19.85
CA THR A 462 -17.90 -20.08 -20.33
C THR A 462 -18.96 -19.30 -19.54
N GLN A 463 -18.61 -18.75 -18.37
CA GLN A 463 -19.50 -17.97 -17.52
C GLN A 463 -19.43 -16.47 -17.84
N ASN A 464 -18.25 -15.96 -18.24
CA ASN A 464 -18.03 -14.53 -18.49
C ASN A 464 -17.86 -14.18 -19.99
N ALA A 465 -17.70 -15.18 -20.88
CA ALA A 465 -17.55 -14.97 -22.31
C ALA A 465 -18.17 -16.11 -23.14
N THR A 466 -18.78 -15.75 -24.29
CA THR A 466 -19.17 -16.74 -25.31
C THR A 466 -17.96 -17.05 -26.19
N VAL A 467 -17.29 -18.17 -25.91
CA VAL A 467 -16.11 -18.60 -26.67
C VAL A 467 -16.53 -19.34 -27.93
N ILE A 468 -16.15 -18.81 -29.10
CA ILE A 468 -16.37 -19.45 -30.40
C ILE A 468 -15.06 -20.13 -30.81
N THR A 469 -15.04 -21.46 -30.78
CA THR A 469 -13.87 -22.25 -31.19
C THR A 469 -13.76 -22.28 -32.72
N TYR A 470 -12.61 -21.86 -33.25
CA TYR A 470 -12.28 -22.05 -34.66
C TYR A 470 -11.78 -23.49 -34.89
N SER A 471 -12.34 -24.18 -35.86
CA SER A 471 -11.85 -25.48 -36.35
C SER A 471 -11.45 -25.34 -37.81
N THR A 472 -10.24 -25.74 -38.15
CA THR A 472 -9.74 -25.67 -39.53
C THR A 472 -10.37 -26.79 -40.34
N THR A 473 -10.59 -26.60 -41.64
CA THR A 473 -11.06 -27.68 -42.53
C THR A 473 -10.04 -28.82 -42.69
N THR A 474 -8.80 -28.58 -42.27
CA THR A 474 -7.71 -29.58 -42.20
C THR A 474 -7.73 -30.41 -40.91
N ASP A 475 -8.61 -30.13 -39.93
CA ASP A 475 -8.84 -30.98 -38.74
C ASP A 475 -9.63 -32.28 -39.09
N CYS A 476 -9.52 -32.74 -40.33
CA CYS A 476 -10.13 -33.96 -40.83
C CYS A 476 -9.41 -35.25 -40.38
N ASP A 477 -8.28 -35.13 -39.68
CA ASP A 477 -7.55 -36.28 -39.13
C ASP A 477 -8.11 -36.79 -37.79
N MET A 478 -8.94 -35.99 -37.11
CA MET A 478 -9.61 -36.43 -35.87
C MET A 478 -10.95 -37.08 -36.20
N THR A 479 -11.04 -38.39 -35.96
CA THR A 479 -12.27 -39.14 -36.15
C THR A 479 -13.36 -38.61 -35.21
N ARG A 480 -14.63 -38.72 -35.62
CA ARG A 480 -15.78 -38.32 -34.79
C ARG A 480 -15.72 -38.93 -33.37
N ARG A 481 -15.23 -40.16 -33.24
CA ARG A 481 -15.08 -40.85 -31.95
C ARG A 481 -14.04 -40.20 -31.04
N GLU A 482 -12.95 -39.68 -31.60
CA GLU A 482 -11.92 -39.01 -30.81
C GLU A 482 -12.42 -37.66 -30.29
N ARG A 483 -13.21 -36.95 -31.10
CA ARG A 483 -13.88 -35.71 -30.67
C ARG A 483 -14.90 -35.95 -29.54
N GLU A 484 -15.70 -37.00 -29.66
CA GLU A 484 -16.65 -37.41 -28.59
C GLU A 484 -15.89 -37.74 -27.30
N ARG A 485 -14.78 -38.49 -27.41
CA ARG A 485 -13.93 -38.84 -26.26
C ARG A 485 -13.24 -37.63 -25.62
N GLU A 486 -12.76 -36.68 -26.41
CA GLU A 486 -12.17 -35.43 -25.92
C GLU A 486 -13.21 -34.60 -25.16
N SER A 487 -14.43 -34.51 -25.71
CA SER A 487 -15.54 -33.82 -25.06
C SER A 487 -15.91 -34.46 -23.71
N GLU A 488 -15.95 -35.80 -23.64
CA GLU A 488 -16.16 -36.54 -22.38
C GLU A 488 -15.05 -36.24 -21.37
N LEU A 489 -13.77 -36.21 -21.80
CA LEU A 489 -12.64 -35.92 -20.93
C LEU A 489 -12.67 -34.48 -20.38
N LEU A 490 -12.98 -33.49 -21.21
CA LEU A 490 -13.13 -32.10 -20.80
C LEU A 490 -14.31 -31.91 -19.83
N SER A 491 -15.38 -32.70 -19.99
CA SER A 491 -16.51 -32.68 -19.05
C SER A 491 -16.16 -33.29 -17.69
N ALA A 492 -15.35 -34.35 -17.67
CA ALA A 492 -14.93 -35.04 -16.45
C ALA A 492 -13.83 -34.27 -15.69
N TYR A 493 -13.04 -33.46 -16.40
CA TYR A 493 -11.92 -32.68 -15.86
C TYR A 493 -12.05 -31.22 -16.29
N PRO A 494 -12.92 -30.44 -15.62
CA PRO A 494 -13.07 -29.02 -15.92
C PRO A 494 -11.80 -28.25 -15.54
N GLN A 495 -11.65 -27.10 -16.17
CA GLN A 495 -10.53 -26.20 -15.95
C GLN A 495 -10.50 -25.69 -14.49
N PRO A 496 -9.34 -25.75 -13.81
CA PRO A 496 -9.22 -25.28 -12.43
C PRO A 496 -9.34 -23.75 -12.34
N SER A 497 -10.16 -23.29 -11.41
CA SER A 497 -10.26 -21.89 -10.99
C SER A 497 -9.91 -21.76 -9.50
N PRO A 498 -9.52 -20.57 -9.01
CA PRO A 498 -9.27 -20.35 -7.58
C PRO A 498 -10.47 -20.68 -6.69
N GLU A 499 -11.69 -20.57 -7.21
CA GLU A 499 -12.94 -20.83 -6.48
C GLU A 499 -13.27 -22.33 -6.40
N THR A 500 -12.95 -23.08 -7.45
CA THR A 500 -13.27 -24.52 -7.56
C THR A 500 -12.14 -25.41 -7.04
N PHE A 501 -10.91 -24.90 -7.00
CA PHE A 501 -9.74 -25.67 -6.58
C PHE A 501 -9.52 -25.60 -5.06
N SER A 502 -9.50 -26.76 -4.41
CA SER A 502 -9.08 -26.90 -3.01
C SER A 502 -7.90 -27.88 -2.92
N LEU A 503 -6.77 -27.40 -2.42
CA LEU A 503 -5.58 -28.23 -2.23
C LEU A 503 -5.73 -29.03 -0.94
N THR A 504 -5.63 -30.36 -1.02
CA THR A 504 -5.80 -31.21 0.17
C THR A 504 -4.54 -31.25 1.02
N GLN A 505 -4.71 -31.39 2.35
CA GLN A 505 -3.59 -31.53 3.28
C GLN A 505 -2.71 -32.74 2.94
N SER A 506 -3.30 -33.82 2.44
CA SER A 506 -2.58 -35.02 1.97
C SER A 506 -1.60 -34.72 0.84
N THR A 507 -1.99 -33.88 -0.13
CA THR A 507 -1.11 -33.48 -1.24
C THR A 507 0.08 -32.63 -0.78
N VAL A 508 -0.08 -31.84 0.29
CA VAL A 508 0.97 -30.98 0.85
C VAL A 508 1.88 -31.73 1.83
N ALA A 509 1.33 -32.59 2.68
CA ALA A 509 2.06 -33.24 3.78
C ALA A 509 2.79 -34.51 3.34
N GLU A 510 2.22 -35.29 2.41
CA GLU A 510 2.80 -36.57 2.03
C GLU A 510 3.91 -36.39 0.98
N LYS A 511 5.13 -36.85 1.27
CA LYS A 511 6.25 -36.71 0.33
C LYS A 511 6.17 -37.62 -0.90
N ARG A 512 5.48 -38.76 -0.82
CA ARG A 512 5.39 -39.73 -1.92
C ARG A 512 3.95 -40.15 -2.20
N PRO A 513 3.53 -40.26 -3.47
CA PRO A 513 2.24 -40.83 -3.80
C PRO A 513 2.25 -42.32 -3.45
N ASN A 514 1.16 -42.81 -2.89
CA ASN A 514 0.91 -44.23 -2.67
C ASN A 514 -0.16 -44.72 -3.66
N ARG A 515 -0.32 -46.05 -3.79
CA ARG A 515 -1.25 -46.64 -4.77
C ARG A 515 -2.70 -46.16 -4.62
N VAL A 516 -3.11 -45.79 -3.40
CA VAL A 516 -4.49 -45.40 -3.08
C VAL A 516 -4.74 -43.93 -3.43
N ASN A 517 -3.77 -43.05 -3.21
CA ASN A 517 -3.92 -41.61 -3.41
C ASN A 517 -3.26 -41.06 -4.68
N TYR A 518 -2.50 -41.88 -5.42
CA TYR A 518 -1.77 -41.46 -6.62
C TYR A 518 -2.66 -40.66 -7.59
N ARG A 519 -3.85 -41.19 -7.93
CA ARG A 519 -4.74 -40.56 -8.91
C ARG A 519 -5.22 -39.19 -8.43
N ALA A 520 -5.77 -39.09 -7.22
CA ALA A 520 -6.28 -37.83 -6.69
C ALA A 520 -5.17 -36.79 -6.59
N ARG A 521 -4.01 -37.18 -6.05
CA ARG A 521 -2.85 -36.32 -5.88
C ARG A 521 -2.30 -35.79 -7.21
N ILE A 522 -2.16 -36.64 -8.23
CA ILE A 522 -1.66 -36.20 -9.53
C ILE A 522 -2.63 -35.23 -10.20
N HIS A 523 -3.94 -35.44 -10.06
CA HIS A 523 -4.94 -34.50 -10.59
C HIS A 523 -4.84 -33.14 -9.89
N GLU A 524 -4.69 -33.12 -8.56
CA GLU A 524 -4.48 -31.88 -7.81
C GLU A 524 -3.19 -31.17 -8.26
N LEU A 525 -2.09 -31.90 -8.46
CA LEU A 525 -0.83 -31.32 -8.93
C LEU A 525 -0.92 -30.78 -10.38
N LEU A 526 -1.63 -31.48 -11.26
CA LEU A 526 -1.89 -30.99 -12.63
C LEU A 526 -2.72 -29.71 -12.60
N TYR A 527 -3.70 -29.60 -11.71
CA TYR A 527 -4.46 -28.37 -11.54
C TYR A 527 -3.60 -27.21 -11.04
N VAL A 528 -2.71 -27.47 -10.07
CA VAL A 528 -1.73 -26.45 -9.62
C VAL A 528 -0.82 -26.02 -10.77
N GLU A 529 -0.33 -26.96 -11.58
CA GLU A 529 0.51 -26.66 -12.74
C GLU A 529 -0.26 -25.81 -13.77
N GLU A 530 -1.49 -26.19 -14.10
CA GLU A 530 -2.32 -25.47 -15.08
C GLU A 530 -2.61 -24.03 -14.63
N MET A 531 -2.95 -23.84 -13.35
CA MET A 531 -3.14 -22.51 -12.77
C MET A 531 -1.85 -21.68 -12.80
N ALA A 532 -0.69 -22.28 -12.50
CA ALA A 532 0.60 -21.60 -12.55
C ALA A 532 1.00 -21.20 -13.98
N ARG A 533 0.80 -22.10 -14.96
CA ARG A 533 1.01 -21.81 -16.38
C ARG A 533 0.11 -20.68 -16.85
N TYR A 534 -1.14 -20.69 -16.44
CA TYR A 534 -2.08 -19.61 -16.76
C TYR A 534 -1.59 -18.26 -16.20
N GLN A 535 -1.17 -18.19 -14.94
CA GLN A 535 -0.64 -16.95 -14.33
C GLN A 535 0.54 -16.38 -15.12
N LEU A 536 1.45 -17.24 -15.61
CA LEU A 536 2.59 -16.80 -16.42
C LEU A 536 2.16 -16.22 -17.77
N VAL A 537 1.14 -16.81 -18.41
CA VAL A 537 0.63 -16.36 -19.71
C VAL A 537 -0.24 -15.11 -19.57
N ALA A 538 -0.99 -14.96 -18.48
CA ALA A 538 -1.86 -13.81 -18.23
C ALA A 538 -1.11 -12.46 -18.25
N ASN A 539 0.19 -12.46 -17.93
CA ASN A 539 1.05 -11.28 -18.05
C ASN A 539 1.20 -10.75 -19.49
N TYR A 540 0.81 -11.53 -20.49
CA TYR A 540 0.83 -11.18 -21.92
C TYR A 540 -0.56 -10.85 -22.48
N ASN A 541 -1.61 -10.87 -21.66
CA ASN A 541 -2.91 -10.34 -22.06
C ASN A 541 -2.74 -8.87 -22.46
N ILE A 542 -3.32 -8.45 -23.58
CA ILE A 542 -3.22 -7.06 -24.04
C ILE A 542 -4.49 -6.61 -24.76
N GLU A 543 -4.76 -5.31 -24.65
CA GLU A 543 -5.68 -4.58 -25.53
C GLU A 543 -4.84 -3.85 -26.58
N ALA A 544 -5.01 -4.21 -27.85
CA ALA A 544 -4.20 -3.68 -28.95
C ALA A 544 -4.97 -3.58 -30.26
N ARG A 545 -4.51 -2.69 -31.14
CA ARG A 545 -5.00 -2.61 -32.52
C ARG A 545 -4.37 -3.73 -33.34
N LEU A 546 -5.18 -4.68 -33.77
CA LEU A 546 -4.75 -5.80 -34.61
C LEU A 546 -4.56 -5.35 -36.05
N GLN A 547 -3.39 -5.62 -36.64
CA GLN A 547 -3.18 -5.42 -38.08
C GLN A 547 -3.40 -6.75 -38.79
N ILE A 548 -4.29 -6.76 -39.78
CA ILE A 548 -4.68 -7.97 -40.50
C ILE A 548 -4.17 -7.88 -41.94
N ALA A 549 -3.50 -8.94 -42.42
CA ALA A 549 -2.90 -8.98 -43.74
C ALA A 549 -3.08 -10.34 -44.43
N LYS A 550 -3.18 -10.35 -45.77
CA LYS A 550 -3.23 -11.58 -46.58
C LYS A 550 -1.86 -12.20 -46.83
N ASN A 551 -0.80 -11.41 -46.63
CA ASN A 551 0.59 -11.86 -46.77
C ASN A 551 1.49 -11.05 -45.85
N TYR A 552 2.67 -11.59 -45.56
CA TYR A 552 3.73 -10.87 -44.86
C TYR A 552 5.11 -11.28 -45.40
N LEU A 553 6.07 -10.36 -45.29
CA LEU A 553 7.45 -10.57 -45.70
C LEU A 553 8.30 -10.87 -44.47
N LEU A 554 9.00 -12.01 -44.47
CA LEU A 554 10.07 -12.26 -43.52
C LEU A 554 11.33 -11.57 -44.06
N SER A 555 11.76 -10.49 -43.41
CA SER A 555 13.01 -9.83 -43.77
C SER A 555 14.18 -10.74 -43.39
N PRO A 556 15.18 -10.96 -44.25
CA PRO A 556 16.25 -11.89 -43.96
C PRO A 556 17.23 -11.26 -42.97
N SER A 557 17.38 -11.86 -41.79
CA SER A 557 18.59 -11.66 -40.99
C SER A 557 19.76 -12.34 -41.70
N GLY A 558 20.43 -11.61 -42.58
CA GLY A 558 21.82 -11.87 -42.98
C GLY A 558 22.10 -12.70 -44.23
N VAL A 559 21.11 -13.30 -44.91
CA VAL A 559 21.35 -14.00 -46.19
C VAL A 559 20.17 -13.84 -47.15
N ALA A 560 20.48 -13.41 -48.38
CA ALA A 560 19.57 -12.86 -49.38
C ALA A 560 18.49 -13.82 -49.92
N SER A 561 17.43 -14.07 -49.14
CA SER A 561 16.16 -14.56 -49.66
C SER A 561 15.00 -14.07 -48.78
N SER A 562 14.32 -13.01 -49.22
CA SER A 562 13.09 -12.55 -48.57
C SER A 562 11.97 -13.54 -48.92
N THR A 563 11.54 -14.34 -47.94
CA THR A 563 10.44 -15.29 -48.14
C THR A 563 9.11 -14.59 -47.82
N ALA A 564 8.29 -14.37 -48.84
CA ALA A 564 6.92 -13.92 -48.68
C ALA A 564 6.02 -15.10 -48.31
N LYS A 565 5.23 -14.97 -47.24
CA LYS A 565 4.21 -15.95 -46.86
C LYS A 565 2.83 -15.41 -47.17
N TYR A 566 2.02 -16.22 -47.84
CA TYR A 566 0.65 -15.90 -48.23
C TYR A 566 -0.32 -16.77 -47.44
N ALA A 567 -1.41 -16.18 -46.96
CA ALA A 567 -2.47 -16.92 -46.28
C ALA A 567 -3.34 -17.64 -47.33
N HIS A 568 -3.79 -18.85 -47.01
CA HIS A 568 -4.55 -19.70 -47.93
C HIS A 568 -6.00 -19.83 -47.43
N ASN A 569 -6.92 -20.22 -48.32
CA ASN A 569 -8.29 -20.63 -47.95
C ASN A 569 -9.12 -19.61 -47.13
N GLY A 570 -8.93 -18.30 -47.38
CA GLY A 570 -9.68 -17.24 -46.69
C GLY A 570 -9.16 -16.90 -45.30
N GLU A 571 -8.07 -17.52 -44.86
CA GLU A 571 -7.36 -17.15 -43.63
C GLU A 571 -6.63 -15.81 -43.78
N LEU A 572 -6.32 -15.17 -42.66
CA LEU A 572 -5.59 -13.91 -42.60
C LEU A 572 -4.52 -13.99 -41.52
N PHE A 573 -3.38 -13.36 -41.77
CA PHE A 573 -2.37 -13.16 -40.74
C PHE A 573 -2.75 -11.96 -39.89
N ALA A 574 -2.45 -12.06 -38.60
CA ALA A 574 -2.61 -10.97 -37.66
C ALA A 574 -1.25 -10.61 -37.06
N LEU A 575 -0.88 -9.33 -37.10
CA LEU A 575 0.30 -8.80 -36.43
C LEU A 575 -0.13 -8.13 -35.12
N LEU A 576 0.50 -8.58 -34.04
CA LEU A 576 0.25 -8.13 -32.68
C LEU A 576 1.56 -7.65 -32.05
N ASN A 577 1.58 -6.40 -31.59
CA ASN A 577 2.74 -5.86 -30.87
C ASN A 577 2.57 -6.13 -29.38
N LEU A 578 3.39 -7.02 -28.85
CA LEU A 578 3.40 -7.34 -27.42
C LEU A 578 4.09 -6.23 -26.62
N GLY A 579 3.62 -6.00 -25.40
CA GLY A 579 4.22 -5.01 -24.49
C GLY A 579 5.55 -5.45 -23.90
N LYS A 580 5.80 -6.76 -23.87
CA LYS A 580 7.04 -7.38 -23.39
C LYS A 580 7.58 -8.31 -24.47
N ASN A 581 8.91 -8.37 -24.57
CA ASN A 581 9.56 -9.30 -25.48
C ASN A 581 9.29 -10.75 -25.05
N VAL A 582 9.00 -11.59 -26.04
CA VAL A 582 8.84 -13.04 -25.87
C VAL A 582 10.15 -13.68 -26.33
N SER A 583 10.82 -14.39 -25.43
CA SER A 583 12.06 -15.14 -25.70
C SER A 583 11.92 -16.56 -25.16
N GLU A 584 12.55 -17.53 -25.82
CA GLU A 584 12.68 -18.91 -25.34
C GLU A 584 13.47 -19.02 -24.03
N ASP A 585 14.18 -17.96 -23.62
CA ASP A 585 14.89 -17.93 -22.35
C ASP A 585 13.94 -17.77 -21.14
N THR A 586 12.72 -17.26 -21.36
CA THR A 586 11.75 -17.05 -20.28
C THR A 586 10.74 -18.20 -20.17
N SER A 587 10.26 -18.48 -18.96
CA SER A 587 9.26 -19.54 -18.72
C SER A 587 7.98 -19.29 -19.51
N ALA A 588 7.46 -18.05 -19.47
CA ALA A 588 6.28 -17.65 -20.23
C ALA A 588 6.54 -17.67 -21.74
N GLY A 589 7.74 -17.29 -22.19
CA GLY A 589 8.07 -17.30 -23.62
C GLY A 589 8.16 -18.70 -24.19
N ARG A 590 8.71 -19.69 -23.47
CA ARG A 590 8.63 -21.11 -23.89
C ARG A 590 7.20 -21.62 -23.94
N LEU A 591 6.36 -21.24 -22.96
CA LEU A 591 4.95 -21.63 -22.96
C LEU A 591 4.23 -21.09 -24.20
N ILE A 592 4.47 -19.82 -24.55
CA ILE A 592 3.84 -19.18 -25.71
C ILE A 592 4.40 -19.72 -27.02
N LEU A 593 5.72 -19.71 -27.21
CA LEU A 593 6.35 -20.06 -28.50
C LEU A 593 6.22 -21.55 -28.85
N ASN A 594 6.25 -22.45 -27.86
CA ASN A 594 6.26 -23.89 -28.12
C ASN A 594 4.88 -24.56 -28.01
N ASN A 595 3.96 -24.01 -27.20
CA ASN A 595 2.71 -24.69 -26.85
C ASN A 595 1.44 -23.89 -27.16
N CYS A 596 1.54 -22.58 -27.47
CA CYS A 596 0.34 -21.79 -27.79
C CYS A 596 -0.05 -21.98 -29.25
N VAL A 597 -1.18 -22.64 -29.48
CA VAL A 597 -1.72 -22.90 -30.83
C VAL A 597 -2.88 -21.96 -31.17
N THR A 598 -3.60 -21.47 -30.14
CA THR A 598 -4.81 -20.67 -30.30
C THR A 598 -4.82 -19.49 -29.35
N VAL A 599 -5.35 -18.36 -29.80
CA VAL A 599 -5.55 -17.15 -28.98
C VAL A 599 -7.01 -16.72 -29.07
N LEU A 600 -7.59 -16.34 -27.93
CA LEU A 600 -8.91 -15.74 -27.89
C LEU A 600 -8.79 -14.23 -28.13
N ILE A 601 -9.65 -13.69 -29.00
CA ILE A 601 -9.68 -12.26 -29.32
C ILE A 601 -11.13 -11.78 -29.20
N ALA A 602 -11.32 -10.61 -28.59
CA ALA A 602 -12.62 -9.94 -28.50
C ALA A 602 -12.46 -8.45 -28.88
N PRO A 603 -13.49 -7.80 -29.43
CA PRO A 603 -13.47 -6.37 -29.64
C PRO A 603 -13.28 -5.64 -28.30
N ALA A 604 -12.47 -4.59 -28.30
CA ALA A 604 -12.29 -3.75 -27.11
C ALA A 604 -13.64 -3.18 -26.67
N LYS A 605 -13.95 -3.25 -25.37
CA LYS A 605 -15.12 -2.58 -24.82
C LYS A 605 -14.98 -1.09 -25.14
N PRO A 606 -16.03 -0.40 -25.64
CA PRO A 606 -15.97 1.04 -25.77
C PRO A 606 -15.65 1.59 -24.38
N LYS A 607 -14.52 2.29 -24.26
CA LYS A 607 -14.28 3.11 -23.07
C LYS A 607 -15.49 4.02 -22.96
N ASP A 608 -16.14 4.08 -21.81
CA ASP A 608 -17.18 5.08 -21.54
C ASP A 608 -16.60 6.44 -21.92
N GLN A 609 -16.90 6.87 -23.15
CA GLN A 609 -16.85 8.27 -23.50
C GLN A 609 -17.91 8.85 -22.60
N ARG A 610 -17.48 9.46 -21.48
CA ARG A 610 -18.22 10.60 -20.95
C ARG A 610 -18.55 11.43 -22.18
N ILE A 611 -19.84 11.50 -22.47
CA ILE A 611 -20.42 12.19 -23.60
C ILE A 611 -19.94 13.64 -23.49
N CYS A 612 -18.83 13.94 -24.17
CA CYS A 612 -18.58 15.27 -24.67
C CYS A 612 -19.44 15.34 -25.92
N SER A 613 -20.67 15.81 -25.75
CA SER A 613 -21.48 16.31 -26.86
C SER A 613 -20.67 17.41 -27.55
N VAL A 614 -20.05 17.05 -28.67
CA VAL A 614 -19.46 18.00 -29.62
C VAL A 614 -20.51 18.20 -30.70
N ASP A 615 -21.48 19.06 -30.41
CA ASP A 615 -22.11 19.85 -31.45
C ASP A 615 -21.06 20.89 -31.87
N ASP A 616 -20.33 20.59 -32.96
CA ASP A 616 -19.81 21.59 -33.90
C ASP A 616 -18.97 20.87 -34.97
N MET A 617 -19.63 20.48 -36.07
CA MET A 617 -18.98 20.23 -37.36
C MET A 617 -19.23 21.45 -38.25
N PRO A 618 -18.19 22.20 -38.65
CA PRO A 618 -18.32 23.11 -39.77
C PRO A 618 -18.40 22.27 -41.06
N GLN A 619 -19.44 22.51 -41.85
CA GLN A 619 -19.52 22.04 -43.22
C GLN A 619 -18.39 22.67 -44.04
N HIS A 620 -17.57 21.83 -44.67
CA HIS A 620 -16.97 22.15 -45.96
C HIS A 620 -16.62 20.89 -46.75
#